data_AF-A0A382W8A2-F1
#
_entry.id   AF-A0A382W8A2-F1
#
_cell.length_a   1.000
_cell.length_b   1.000
_cell.length_c   1.000
_cell.angle_alpha   90.00
_cell.angle_beta   90.00
_cell.angle_gamma   90.00
#
_symmetry.space_group_name_H-M   'P 1'
#
loop_
_entity.id
_entity.type
_entity.pdbx_description
1 polymer ?
#
loop_
_entity_poly.entity_id
_entity_poly.type
_entity_poly.pdbx_seq_one_letter_code
_entity_poly.pdbx_strand_id
1 'polypeptide(L)'
;MKKWTLNSWKNYPVKHIPKYEDEKELAMVLKKVGSFPPLVFAGETRALKKSLAQVVEGKAFLLQGGDCAESFAEFHPDNIRDTFKVILQIALVLTFSASLPVVKVG
;
A
#
# COMPACT_ATOMS: atom_id res chain seq x y z
N MET A 1 16.77 -18.16 12.63
CA MET A 1 15.78 -17.58 11.68
C MET A 1 15.85 -18.38 10.38
N LYS A 2 14.72 -18.75 9.77
CA LYS A 2 14.74 -19.38 8.43
C LYS A 2 15.34 -18.39 7.42
N LYS A 3 16.13 -18.87 6.45
CA LYS A 3 16.77 -18.02 5.43
C LYS A 3 15.69 -17.42 4.52
N TRP A 4 15.47 -16.11 4.63
CA TRP A 4 14.51 -15.40 3.80
C TRP A 4 15.04 -15.27 2.36
N THR A 5 14.17 -15.52 1.39
CA THR A 5 14.38 -15.24 -0.04
C THR A 5 13.06 -14.81 -0.66
N LEU A 6 13.11 -14.12 -1.82
CA LEU A 6 11.93 -13.59 -2.52
C LEU A 6 10.79 -14.61 -2.70
N ASN A 7 11.11 -15.87 -2.99
CA ASN A 7 10.12 -16.93 -3.26
C ASN A 7 9.90 -17.89 -2.08
N SER A 8 10.51 -17.65 -0.92
CA SER A 8 10.39 -18.55 0.24
C SER A 8 8.96 -18.67 0.78
N TRP A 9 8.07 -17.72 0.49
CA TRP A 9 6.66 -17.76 0.86
C TRP A 9 5.89 -18.94 0.24
N LYS A 10 6.33 -19.43 -0.93
CA LYS A 10 5.71 -20.58 -1.63
C LYS A 10 5.79 -21.89 -0.83
N ASN A 11 6.66 -21.96 0.17
CA ASN A 11 6.83 -23.12 1.05
C ASN A 11 5.85 -23.13 2.24
N TYR A 12 4.90 -22.18 2.30
CA TYR A 12 3.94 -22.05 3.39
C TYR A 12 2.49 -22.14 2.87
N PRO A 13 1.52 -22.52 3.72
CA PRO A 13 0.12 -22.54 3.33
C PRO A 13 -0.39 -21.16 2.89
N VAL A 14 -1.11 -21.12 1.77
CA VAL A 14 -1.72 -19.91 1.20
C VAL A 14 -3.21 -20.16 0.92
N LYS A 15 -4.07 -19.16 1.13
CA LYS A 15 -5.54 -19.33 1.11
C LYS A 15 -6.26 -18.72 -0.11
N HIS A 16 -5.80 -17.58 -0.60
CA HIS A 16 -6.55 -16.78 -1.60
C HIS A 16 -5.73 -16.51 -2.87
N ILE A 17 -4.99 -17.52 -3.33
CA ILE A 17 -4.21 -17.42 -4.57
C ILE A 17 -5.07 -17.93 -5.73
N PRO A 18 -5.26 -17.14 -6.81
CA PRO A 18 -5.96 -17.60 -7.99
C PRO A 18 -5.18 -18.74 -8.68
N LYS A 19 -5.92 -19.70 -9.25
CA LYS A 19 -5.35 -20.73 -10.10
C LYS A 19 -5.30 -20.22 -11.54
N TYR A 20 -4.10 -20.02 -12.07
CA TYR A 20 -3.90 -19.69 -13.48
C TYR A 20 -3.82 -20.99 -14.29
N GLU A 21 -4.47 -21.03 -15.45
CA GLU A 21 -4.46 -22.22 -16.31
C GLU A 21 -3.15 -22.36 -17.09
N ASP A 22 -2.58 -21.23 -17.53
CA ASP A 22 -1.31 -21.18 -18.25
C ASP A 22 -0.17 -20.64 -17.37
N GLU A 23 0.62 -21.57 -16.84
CA GLU A 23 1.83 -21.26 -16.06
C GLU A 23 2.93 -20.59 -16.88
N LYS A 24 2.99 -20.84 -18.21
CA LYS A 24 3.97 -20.19 -19.08
C LYS A 24 3.62 -18.72 -19.30
N GLU A 25 2.34 -18.43 -19.52
CA GLU A 25 1.85 -17.06 -19.62
C GLU A 25 2.09 -16.30 -18.31
N LEU A 26 1.77 -16.91 -17.16
CA LEU A 26 2.05 -16.32 -15.84
C LEU A 26 3.55 -15.99 -15.69
N ALA A 27 4.44 -16.92 -16.01
CA ALA A 27 5.88 -16.70 -15.93
C ALA A 27 6.36 -15.56 -16.86
N MET A 28 5.78 -15.47 -18.06
CA MET A 28 6.05 -14.38 -19.01
C MET A 28 5.64 -13.02 -18.46
N VAL A 29 4.42 -12.91 -17.92
CA VAL A 29 3.89 -11.67 -17.33
C VAL A 29 4.71 -11.25 -16.11
N LEU A 30 5.04 -12.18 -15.22
CA LEU A 30 5.89 -11.90 -14.05
C LEU A 30 7.28 -11.40 -14.45
N LYS A 31 7.89 -11.97 -15.50
CA LYS A 31 9.18 -11.48 -16.03
C LYS A 31 9.06 -10.06 -16.58
N LYS A 32 7.95 -9.75 -17.25
CA LYS A 32 7.68 -8.40 -17.78
C LYS A 32 7.49 -7.39 -16.64
N VAL A 33 6.64 -7.68 -15.66
CA VAL A 33 6.40 -6.79 -14.51
C VAL A 33 7.67 -6.56 -13.70
N GLY A 34 8.51 -7.59 -13.53
CA GLY A 34 9.81 -7.47 -12.85
C GLY A 34 10.81 -6.54 -13.53
N SER A 35 10.57 -6.12 -14.78
CA SER A 35 11.42 -5.17 -15.52
C SER A 35 10.97 -3.71 -15.39
N PHE A 36 9.78 -3.45 -14.84
CA PHE A 36 9.26 -2.10 -14.69
C PHE A 36 9.93 -1.34 -13.55
N PRO A 37 10.00 0.01 -13.64
CA PRO A 37 10.48 0.81 -12.53
C PRO A 37 9.61 0.60 -11.28
N PRO A 38 10.20 0.69 -10.08
CA PRO A 38 9.44 0.57 -8.84
C PRO A 38 8.48 1.76 -8.67
N LEU A 39 7.33 1.54 -8.04
CA LEU A 39 6.38 2.61 -7.72
C LEU A 39 6.84 3.50 -6.57
N VAL A 40 7.67 2.97 -5.67
CA VAL A 40 8.20 3.69 -4.50
C VAL A 40 9.67 3.37 -4.29
N PHE A 41 10.41 4.32 -3.70
CA PHE A 41 11.80 4.16 -3.35
C PHE A 41 11.96 3.64 -1.92
N ALA A 42 13.06 2.90 -1.67
CA ALA A 42 13.35 2.37 -0.34
C ALA A 42 13.49 3.46 0.75
N GLY A 43 13.85 4.69 0.35
CA GLY A 43 13.89 5.85 1.24
C GLY A 43 12.50 6.23 1.77
N GLU A 44 11.48 6.18 0.92
CA GLU A 44 10.10 6.52 1.27
C GLU A 44 9.52 5.48 2.25
N THR A 45 9.78 4.19 2.04
CA THR A 45 9.37 3.14 2.99
C THR A 45 10.03 3.31 4.35
N ARG A 46 11.31 3.71 4.40
CA ARG A 46 12.01 4.00 5.67
C ARG A 46 11.44 5.24 6.36
N ALA A 47 11.09 6.28 5.59
CA ALA A 47 10.44 7.47 6.11
C ALA A 47 9.06 7.13 6.71
N LEU A 48 8.23 6.37 5.98
CA LEU A 48 6.94 5.90 6.48
C LEU A 48 7.10 5.07 7.76
N LYS A 49 8.06 4.15 7.81
CA LYS A 49 8.35 3.37 9.03
C LYS A 49 8.68 4.26 10.23
N LYS A 50 9.46 5.33 10.04
CA LYS A 50 9.77 6.30 11.09
C LYS A 50 8.52 7.05 11.56
N SER A 51 7.65 7.47 10.63
CA SER A 51 6.38 8.11 10.97
C SER A 51 5.43 7.16 11.72
N LEU A 52 5.34 5.89 11.32
CA LEU A 52 4.54 4.88 12.03
C LEU A 52 5.08 4.56 13.43
N ALA A 53 6.40 4.66 13.66
CA ALA A 53 6.95 4.54 15.00
C ALA A 53 6.43 5.64 15.93
N GLN A 54 6.25 6.87 15.43
CA GLN A 54 5.62 7.95 16.21
C GLN A 54 4.16 7.64 16.55
N VAL A 55 3.42 6.96 15.67
CA VAL A 55 2.05 6.50 15.94
C VAL A 55 2.03 5.48 17.07
N VAL A 56 2.93 4.50 17.05
CA VAL A 56 3.05 3.48 18.12
C VAL A 56 3.41 4.12 19.47
N GLU A 57 4.22 5.17 19.46
CA GLU A 57 4.58 5.94 20.65
C GLU A 57 3.47 6.90 21.14
N GLY A 58 2.32 6.95 20.47
CA GLY A 58 1.21 7.86 20.81
C GLY A 58 1.46 9.33 20.46
N LYS A 59 2.47 9.61 19.61
CA LYS A 59 2.89 10.96 19.20
C LYS A 59 2.31 11.40 17.85
N ALA A 60 1.59 10.51 17.17
CA ALA A 60 0.91 10.77 15.91
C ALA A 60 -0.29 9.84 15.77
N PHE A 61 -1.18 10.13 14.82
CA PHE A 61 -2.34 9.29 14.47
C PHE A 61 -2.20 8.75 13.04
N LEU A 62 -2.62 7.51 12.78
CA LEU A 62 -2.66 6.94 11.42
C LEU A 62 -4.06 7.07 10.84
N LEU A 63 -4.18 7.74 9.70
CA LEU A 63 -5.35 7.72 8.84
C LEU A 63 -5.03 6.90 7.59
N GLN A 64 -5.69 5.76 7.43
CA GLN A 64 -5.63 4.94 6.23
C GLN A 64 -7.03 4.83 5.62
N GLY A 65 -7.17 5.10 4.32
CA GLY A 65 -8.46 5.01 3.64
C GLY A 65 -8.35 5.13 2.13
N GLY A 66 -9.25 4.47 1.43
CA GLY A 66 -9.27 4.35 -0.03
C GLY A 66 -10.39 3.41 -0.47
N ASP A 67 -10.32 2.97 -1.73
CA ASP A 67 -11.33 2.06 -2.28
C ASP A 67 -11.25 0.67 -1.66
N CYS A 68 -12.39 -0.02 -1.59
CA CYS A 68 -12.44 -1.42 -1.19
C CYS A 68 -11.73 -2.32 -2.22
N ALA A 69 -11.93 -2.02 -3.50
CA ALA A 69 -11.25 -2.62 -4.64
C ALA A 69 -11.22 -1.62 -5.78
N GLU A 70 -10.03 -1.22 -6.22
CA GLU A 70 -9.86 -0.36 -7.39
C GLU A 70 -10.23 -1.13 -8.67
N SER A 71 -10.83 -0.43 -9.65
CA SER A 71 -11.26 -1.03 -10.91
C SER A 71 -10.67 -0.32 -12.12
N PHE A 72 -10.36 -1.08 -13.19
CA PHE A 72 -9.88 -0.49 -14.43
C PHE A 72 -10.94 0.37 -15.13
N ALA A 73 -12.22 0.04 -14.94
CA ALA A 73 -13.33 0.80 -15.52
C ALA A 73 -13.47 2.20 -14.90
N GLU A 74 -13.04 2.35 -13.66
CA GLU A 74 -13.15 3.60 -12.89
C GLU A 74 -11.79 4.31 -12.75
N PHE A 75 -10.81 3.97 -13.61
CA PHE A 75 -9.51 4.62 -13.63
C PHE A 75 -9.59 6.02 -14.25
N HIS A 76 -10.13 6.96 -13.49
CA HIS A 76 -10.31 8.35 -13.88
C HIS A 76 -9.65 9.31 -12.88
N PRO A 77 -8.95 10.36 -13.33
CA PRO A 77 -8.29 11.32 -12.44
C PRO A 77 -9.21 11.98 -11.41
N ASP A 78 -10.49 12.17 -11.75
CA ASP A 78 -11.46 12.75 -10.81
C ASP A 78 -11.68 11.86 -9.59
N ASN A 79 -11.74 10.53 -9.76
CA ASN A 79 -11.92 9.58 -8.67
C ASN A 79 -10.72 9.64 -7.71
N ILE A 80 -9.50 9.61 -8.26
CA ILE A 80 -8.27 9.73 -7.49
C ILE A 80 -8.23 11.07 -6.72
N ARG A 81 -8.56 12.17 -7.41
CA ARG A 81 -8.59 13.52 -6.82
C ARG A 81 -9.58 13.60 -5.68
N ASP A 82 -10.80 13.10 -5.89
CA ASP A 82 -11.87 13.29 -4.92
C ASP A 82 -11.70 12.38 -3.70
N THR A 83 -11.20 11.15 -3.87
CA THR A 83 -10.73 10.30 -2.74
C THR A 83 -9.60 10.98 -1.98
N PHE A 84 -8.61 11.56 -2.68
CA PHE A 84 -7.51 12.27 -2.03
C PHE A 84 -7.97 13.51 -1.25
N LYS A 85 -8.94 14.28 -1.77
CA LYS A 85 -9.54 15.42 -1.06
C LYS A 85 -10.19 14.99 0.24
N VAL A 86 -10.96 13.89 0.23
CA VAL A 86 -11.63 13.38 1.43
C VAL A 86 -10.60 12.98 2.50
N ILE A 87 -9.53 12.28 2.11
CA ILE A 87 -8.44 11.92 3.03
C ILE A 87 -7.81 13.17 3.65
N LEU A 88 -7.55 14.22 2.85
CA LEU A 88 -7.01 15.48 3.36
C LEU A 88 -7.97 16.21 4.31
N GLN A 89 -9.27 16.22 4.00
CA GLN A 89 -10.29 16.83 4.86
C GLN A 89 -10.36 16.14 6.22
N ILE A 90 -10.41 14.81 6.24
CA ILE A 90 -10.43 14.02 7.48
C ILE A 90 -9.12 14.24 8.25
N ALA A 91 -7.97 14.24 7.58
CA ALA A 91 -6.68 14.46 8.23
C ALA A 91 -6.60 15.84 8.90
N LEU A 92 -7.16 16.88 8.28
CA LEU A 92 -7.22 18.22 8.87
C LEU A 92 -8.05 18.24 10.15
N VAL A 93 -9.25 17.64 10.11
CA VAL A 93 -10.15 17.54 11.27
C VAL A 93 -9.46 16.76 12.40
N LEU A 94 -8.87 15.60 12.11
CA LEU A 94 -8.18 14.78 13.10
C LEU A 94 -6.96 15.49 13.70
N THR A 95 -6.18 16.21 12.88
CA THR A 95 -5.01 16.96 13.36
C THR A 95 -5.43 18.01 14.38
N PHE A 96 -6.52 18.73 14.12
CA PHE A 96 -7.04 19.76 15.04
C PHE A 96 -7.65 19.14 16.30
N SER A 97 -8.53 18.16 16.15
CA SER A 97 -9.26 17.57 17.29
C SER A 97 -8.38 16.74 18.21
N ALA A 98 -7.39 16.00 17.67
CA ALA A 98 -6.48 15.19 18.47
C ALA A 98 -5.25 15.96 18.96
N SER A 99 -4.99 17.15 18.41
CA SER A 99 -3.73 17.91 18.65
C SER A 99 -2.47 17.07 18.38
N LEU A 100 -2.56 16.14 17.41
CA LEU A 100 -1.47 15.24 17.02
C LEU A 100 -1.27 15.28 15.49
N PRO A 101 -0.04 15.12 15.00
CA PRO A 101 0.23 14.91 13.58
C PRO A 101 -0.52 13.67 13.05
N VAL A 102 -1.07 13.77 11.83
CA VAL A 102 -1.73 12.64 11.15
C VAL A 102 -0.84 12.10 10.01
N VAL A 103 -0.48 10.83 10.07
CA VAL A 103 0.14 10.05 8.98
C VAL A 103 -0.97 9.58 8.05
N LYS A 104 -0.89 9.93 6.76
CA LYS A 104 -1.93 9.67 5.76
C LYS A 104 -1.47 8.54 4.83
N VAL A 105 -2.29 7.52 4.64
CA VAL A 105 -2.05 6.39 3.73
C VAL A 105 -3.30 6.17 2.88
N GLY A 106 -3.15 6.27 1.56
CA GLY A 106 -4.18 5.88 0.60
C GLY A 106 -4.16 4.37 0.35
#